data_AF-A0A8J8PKJ6-F1
#
_entry.id   AF-A0A8J8PKJ6-F1
#
_cell.length_a   1.000
_cell.length_b   1.000
_cell.length_c   1.000
_cell.angle_alpha   90.00
_cell.angle_beta   90.00
_cell.angle_gamma   90.00
#
_symmetry.space_group_name_H-M   'P 1'
#
loop_
_entity.id
_entity.type
_entity.pdbx_description
1 polymer ?
#
loop_
_entity_poly.entity_id
_entity_poly.type
_entity_poly.pdbx_seq_one_letter_code
_entity_poly.pdbx_strand_id
1 'polypeptide(L)'
;MIKITDNCITQVLPETPSNNILNQACYILFNSSNHRVKNPSIYFLLLLTDKVQIKDVIMYINSMPKDKVYLIECCKYPYEPLPSNLIASNVERLILTKNSLLSIDSL
;
A
#
# COMPACT_ATOMS: atom_id res chain seq x y z
N MET A 1 0.65 -10.75 11.32
CA MET A 1 -0.77 -11.12 11.55
C MET A 1 -1.61 -10.01 10.96
N ILE A 2 -2.58 -10.33 10.10
CA ILE A 2 -3.39 -9.35 9.37
C ILE A 2 -4.76 -9.32 10.02
N LYS A 3 -5.22 -8.15 10.47
CA LYS A 3 -6.58 -7.93 10.95
C LYS A 3 -7.29 -7.02 9.94
N ILE A 4 -8.27 -7.58 9.24
CA ILE A 4 -9.20 -6.83 8.41
C ILE A 4 -10.45 -6.64 9.25
N THR A 5 -10.85 -5.39 9.46
CA THR A 5 -12.22 -5.06 9.87
C THR A 5 -12.86 -4.34 8.68
N ASP A 6 -14.19 -4.29 8.62
CA ASP A 6 -14.91 -3.73 7.44
C ASP A 6 -14.50 -2.29 7.08
N ASN A 7 -13.81 -1.59 7.99
CA ASN A 7 -13.35 -0.21 7.83
C ASN A 7 -11.83 -0.02 7.92
N CYS A 8 -11.03 -1.04 8.25
CA CYS A 8 -9.59 -0.87 8.42
C CYS A 8 -8.81 -2.11 7.95
N ILE A 9 -7.67 -1.87 7.33
CA ILE A 9 -6.69 -2.89 7.00
C ILE A 9 -5.41 -2.66 7.78
N THR A 10 -4.82 -3.76 8.25
CA THR A 10 -3.53 -3.75 8.93
C THR A 10 -2.53 -4.65 8.22
N GLN A 11 -1.32 -4.15 8.03
CA GLN A 11 -0.24 -4.88 7.39
C GLN A 11 1.02 -4.75 8.24
N VAL A 12 1.70 -5.87 8.45
CA VAL A 12 3.01 -5.85 9.10
C VAL A 12 4.06 -5.70 8.03
N LEU A 13 4.91 -4.68 8.17
CA LEU A 13 6.04 -4.41 7.28
C LEU A 13 7.34 -4.24 8.08
N PRO A 14 8.48 -4.61 7.51
CA PRO A 14 9.79 -4.42 8.12
C PRO A 14 10.27 -2.95 8.06
N GLU A 15 9.66 -2.13 7.22
CA GLU A 15 9.92 -0.69 7.10
C GLU A 15 8.62 0.10 7.05
N THR A 16 8.66 1.35 7.50
CA THR A 16 7.52 2.27 7.43
C THR A 16 7.47 2.93 6.05
N PRO A 17 6.37 2.81 5.30
CA PRO A 17 6.20 3.56 4.05
C PRO A 17 6.13 5.07 4.33
N SER A 18 6.43 5.90 3.32
CA SER A 18 6.19 7.34 3.45
C SER A 18 4.70 7.62 3.61
N ASN A 19 4.37 8.73 4.27
CA ASN A 19 2.97 9.15 4.43
C ASN A 19 2.25 9.29 3.08
N ASN A 20 2.95 9.69 2.01
CA ASN A 20 2.33 9.83 0.69
C ASN A 20 1.96 8.47 0.08
N ILE A 21 2.87 7.49 0.19
CA ILE A 21 2.60 6.11 -0.24
C ILE A 21 1.43 5.55 0.55
N LEU A 22 1.45 5.70 1.88
CA LEU A 22 0.39 5.20 2.75
C LEU A 22 -0.95 5.84 2.41
N ASN A 23 -1.01 7.17 2.31
CA ASN A 23 -2.25 7.89 2.01
C ASN A 23 -2.81 7.52 0.63
N GLN A 24 -1.95 7.42 -0.40
CA GLN A 24 -2.39 7.04 -1.73
C GLN A 24 -2.84 5.58 -1.79
N ALA A 25 -2.11 4.67 -1.16
CA ALA A 25 -2.46 3.25 -1.06
C ALA A 25 -3.82 3.09 -0.35
N CYS A 26 -4.02 3.81 0.74
CA CYS A 26 -5.29 3.87 1.47
C CYS A 26 -6.44 4.38 0.59
N TYR A 27 -6.23 5.50 -0.11
CA TYR A 27 -7.22 6.07 -1.00
C TYR A 27 -7.61 5.08 -2.11
N ILE A 28 -6.63 4.46 -2.78
CA ILE A 28 -6.87 3.50 -3.86
C ILE A 28 -7.59 2.25 -3.34
N LEU A 29 -7.17 1.71 -2.19
CA LEU A 29 -7.78 0.52 -1.60
C LEU A 29 -9.28 0.70 -1.34
N PHE A 30 -9.70 1.87 -0.83
CA PHE A 30 -11.08 2.08 -0.41
C PHE A 30 -11.97 2.80 -1.43
N ASN A 31 -11.39 3.50 -2.41
CA ASN A 31 -12.14 4.29 -3.41
C ASN A 31 -11.99 3.77 -4.86
N SER A 32 -11.09 2.83 -5.14
CA SER A 32 -11.01 2.19 -6.47
C SER A 32 -11.94 0.99 -6.54
N SER A 33 -12.78 0.93 -7.57
CA SER A 33 -13.73 -0.17 -7.82
C SER A 33 -13.07 -1.43 -8.40
N ASN A 34 -11.80 -1.35 -8.81
CA ASN A 34 -11.13 -2.45 -9.50
C ASN A 34 -10.01 -3.06 -8.66
N HIS A 35 -10.26 -4.25 -8.14
CA HIS A 35 -9.23 -5.07 -7.53
C HIS A 35 -9.06 -6.34 -8.38
N ARG A 36 -8.13 -6.30 -9.36
CA ARG A 36 -7.61 -7.52 -10.00
C ARG A 36 -7.14 -8.54 -8.96
N VAL A 37 -6.72 -8.06 -7.79
CA VAL A 37 -6.29 -8.86 -6.64
C VAL A 37 -7.44 -9.02 -5.65
N LYS A 38 -8.01 -10.23 -5.55
CA LYS A 38 -9.18 -10.53 -4.71
C LYS A 38 -8.96 -10.38 -3.20
N ASN A 39 -7.71 -10.46 -2.73
CA ASN A 39 -7.40 -10.36 -1.30
C ASN A 39 -6.97 -8.90 -0.98
N PRO A 40 -7.76 -8.14 -0.20
CA PRO A 40 -7.45 -6.75 0.12
C PRO A 40 -6.08 -6.56 0.78
N SER A 41 -5.63 -7.53 1.59
CA SER A 41 -4.30 -7.47 2.24
C SER A 41 -3.17 -7.60 1.24
N ILE A 42 -3.30 -8.52 0.27
CA ILE A 42 -2.29 -8.68 -0.79
C ILE A 42 -2.31 -7.44 -1.68
N TYR A 43 -3.48 -6.90 -1.98
CA TYR A 43 -3.61 -5.69 -2.78
C TYR A 43 -2.99 -4.47 -2.07
N PHE A 44 -3.34 -4.25 -0.80
CA PHE A 44 -2.76 -3.19 0.01
C PHE A 44 -1.25 -3.30 0.09
N LEU A 45 -0.74 -4.50 0.28
CA LEU A 45 0.70 -4.75 0.31
C LEU A 45 1.38 -4.46 -1.05
N LEU A 46 0.71 -4.72 -2.17
CA LEU A 46 1.20 -4.30 -3.49
C LEU A 46 1.21 -2.78 -3.64
N LEU A 47 0.27 -2.05 -3.04
CA LEU A 47 0.21 -0.59 -3.09
C LEU A 47 1.29 0.09 -2.23
N LEU A 48 1.80 -0.61 -1.22
CA LEU A 48 2.87 -0.12 -0.35
C LEU A 48 4.27 -0.39 -0.89
N THR A 49 4.41 -1.12 -1.99
CA THR A 49 5.71 -1.59 -2.49
C THR A 49 5.92 -1.28 -3.98
N ASP A 50 7.17 -1.21 -4.41
CA ASP A 50 7.55 -1.03 -5.82
C ASP A 50 7.38 -2.32 -6.65
N LYS A 51 7.08 -3.45 -6.00
CA LYS A 51 7.09 -4.80 -6.60
C LYS A 51 5.81 -5.11 -7.37
N VAL A 52 5.93 -5.49 -8.63
CA VAL A 52 4.78 -5.75 -9.51
C VAL A 52 4.11 -7.10 -9.23
N GLN A 53 4.88 -8.14 -8.91
CA GLN A 53 4.35 -9.48 -8.71
C GLN A 53 4.23 -9.80 -7.22
N ILE A 54 3.14 -10.47 -6.84
CA ILE A 54 2.88 -10.93 -5.46
C ILE A 54 4.05 -11.78 -4.93
N LYS A 55 4.63 -12.62 -5.77
CA LYS A 55 5.78 -13.47 -5.39
C LYS A 55 6.98 -12.63 -4.91
N ASP A 56 7.24 -11.50 -5.57
CA ASP A 56 8.40 -10.64 -5.29
C ASP A 56 8.19 -9.89 -3.97
N VAL A 57 6.95 -9.47 -3.71
CA VAL A 57 6.53 -8.91 -2.42
C VAL A 57 6.76 -9.90 -1.28
N ILE A 58 6.32 -11.15 -1.45
CA ILE A 58 6.48 -12.20 -0.43
C ILE A 58 7.96 -12.47 -0.18
N MET A 59 8.76 -12.58 -1.24
CA MET A 59 10.21 -12.76 -1.13
C MET A 59 10.87 -11.60 -0.37
N TYR A 60 10.50 -10.37 -0.70
CA TYR A 60 11.00 -9.17 -0.04
C TYR A 60 10.69 -9.17 1.47
N ILE A 61 9.45 -9.45 1.87
CA ILE A 61 9.06 -9.53 3.29
C ILE A 61 9.85 -10.63 4.01
N ASN A 62 10.00 -11.80 3.38
CA ASN A 62 10.72 -12.92 3.98
C ASN A 62 12.23 -12.69 4.08
N SER A 63 12.78 -11.85 3.20
CA SER A 63 14.21 -11.50 3.17
C SER A 63 14.60 -10.47 4.24
N MET A 64 13.63 -9.81 4.85
CA MET A 64 13.88 -8.72 5.78
C MET A 64 14.20 -9.20 7.20
N PRO A 65 15.09 -8.49 7.93
CA PRO A 65 15.37 -8.78 9.33
C PRO A 65 14.08 -8.74 10.16
N LYS A 66 13.84 -9.78 10.98
CA LYS A 66 12.64 -9.87 11.81
C LYS A 66 12.77 -9.12 13.15
N ASP A 67 13.90 -8.46 13.33
CA ASP A 67 14.32 -7.84 14.59
C ASP A 67 13.48 -6.58 14.89
N LYS A 68 12.95 -5.94 13.85
CA LYS A 68 12.02 -4.81 13.93
C LYS A 68 10.94 -4.94 12.87
N VAL A 69 9.68 -4.83 13.31
CA VAL A 69 8.51 -4.80 12.42
C VAL A 69 7.59 -3.67 12.84
N TYR A 70 6.92 -3.09 11.86
CA TYR A 70 5.96 -2.01 12.01
C TYR A 70 4.58 -2.52 11.66
N LEU A 71 3.60 -2.15 12.49
CA LEU A 71 2.19 -2.36 12.19
C LEU A 71 1.69 -1.13 11.44
N ILE A 72 1.39 -1.29 10.16
CA ILE A 72 0.82 -0.25 9.31
C ILE A 72 -0.69 -0.43 9.32
N GLU A 73 -1.42 0.58 9.78
CA GLU A 73 -2.87 0.59 9.82
C GLU A 73 -3.42 1.66 8.86
N CYS A 74 -4.47 1.30 8.15
CA CYS A 74 -5.15 2.16 7.20
C CYS A 74 -6.66 1.99 7.36
N CYS A 75 -7.37 3.06 7.67
CA CYS A 75 -8.80 3.05 7.90
C CYS A 75 -9.56 3.95 6.91
N LYS A 76 -10.77 3.54 6.57
CA LYS A 76 -11.72 4.30 5.75
C LYS A 76 -12.26 5.48 6.56
N TYR A 77 -11.54 6.60 6.53
CA TYR A 77 -12.03 7.90 7.00
C TYR A 77 -12.43 8.78 5.81
N PRO A 78 -13.26 9.82 6.00
CA PRO A 78 -13.47 10.85 4.98
C PRO A 78 -12.11 11.50 4.70
N TYR A 79 -11.46 11.09 3.61
CA TYR A 79 -10.13 11.58 3.27
C TYR A 79 -10.20 13.09 3.06
N GLU A 80 -9.52 13.83 3.92
CA GLU A 80 -9.13 15.21 3.62
C GLU A 80 -8.29 15.18 2.33
N PRO A 81 -8.36 16.24 1.49
CA PRO A 81 -7.53 16.32 0.30
C PRO A 81 -6.07 16.07 0.67
N LEU A 82 -5.44 15.10 -0.02
CA LEU A 82 -4.04 14.73 0.17
C LEU A 82 -3.21 16.02 0.28
N PRO A 83 -2.52 16.27 1.41
CA PRO A 83 -1.62 17.42 1.48
C PRO A 83 -0.63 17.29 0.33
N SER A 84 -0.38 18.40 -0.38
CA SER A 84 0.55 18.48 -1.50
C SER A 84 1.99 18.31 -0.99
N ASN A 85 2.32 17.09 -0.60
CA ASN A 85 3.62 16.75 -0.09
C ASN A 85 4.55 16.47 -1.27
N LEU A 86 5.72 17.11 -1.24
CA LEU A 86 6.81 16.89 -2.18
C LEU A 86 7.20 15.41 -2.17
N ILE A 87 7.27 14.79 -3.35
CA ILE A 87 7.82 13.45 -3.50
C ILE A 87 9.31 13.49 -3.13
N ALA A 88 9.69 12.76 -2.09
CA ALA A 88 10.99 12.86 -1.45
C ALA A 88 12.05 11.91 -2.05
N SER A 89 11.65 10.88 -2.80
CA SER A 89 12.60 9.91 -3.37
C SER A 89 12.16 9.27 -4.70
N ASN A 90 13.12 8.71 -5.44
CA ASN A 90 12.84 7.94 -6.66
C ASN A 90 12.03 6.66 -6.37
N VAL A 91 12.26 6.01 -5.23
CA VAL A 91 11.48 4.83 -4.80
C VAL A 91 10.02 5.21 -4.60
N GLU A 92 9.78 6.36 -3.95
CA GLU A 92 8.43 6.90 -3.79
C GLU A 92 7.78 7.24 -5.14
N ARG A 93 8.51 7.86 -6.08
CA ARG A 93 7.99 8.10 -7.45
C ARG A 93 7.57 6.79 -8.14
N LEU A 94 8.38 5.74 -8.01
CA LEU A 94 8.08 4.43 -8.62
C LEU A 94 6.81 3.81 -8.02
N ILE A 95 6.69 3.83 -6.70
CA ILE A 95 5.51 3.30 -6.00
C ILE A 95 4.25 4.08 -6.39
N LEU A 96 4.31 5.42 -6.36
CA LEU A 96 3.17 6.28 -6.72
C LEU A 96 2.74 6.10 -8.20
N THR A 97 3.71 5.95 -9.11
CA THR A 97 3.44 5.69 -10.54
C THR A 97 2.75 4.34 -10.71
N LYS A 98 3.25 3.30 -10.04
CA LYS A 98 2.68 1.96 -10.09
C LYS A 98 1.27 1.92 -9.50
N ASN A 99 1.06 2.58 -8.38
CA ASN A 99 -0.27 2.74 -7.76
C ASN A 99 -1.26 3.36 -8.75
N SER A 100 -0.82 4.38 -9.48
CA SER A 100 -1.63 5.01 -10.53
C SER A 100 -1.98 4.00 -11.63
N LEU A 101 -1.02 3.22 -12.14
CA LEU A 101 -1.29 2.17 -13.14
C LEU A 101 -2.28 1.11 -12.65
N LEU A 102 -2.13 0.65 -11.40
CA LEU A 102 -3.04 -0.31 -10.78
C LEU A 102 -4.47 0.25 -10.62
N SER A 103 -4.63 1.58 -10.60
CA SER A 103 -5.92 2.25 -10.52
C SER A 103 -6.54 2.59 -11.89
N ILE A 104 -5.75 2.64 -12.97
CA ILE A 104 -6.23 3.04 -14.32
C ILE A 104 -6.86 1.87 -15.09
N ASP A 105 -6.42 0.63 -14.84
CA ASP A 105 -6.99 -0.59 -15.44
C ASP A 105 -8.49 -0.85 -15.07
N SER A 106 -9.15 0.12 -14.42
CA SER A 106 -10.53 0.16 -13.88
C SER A 106 -11.59 0.81 -14.76
N LEU A 107 -11.21 1.37 -15.91
CA LEU A 107 -12.10 2.08 -16.83
C LEU A 107 -12.53 1.20 -18.00
#